data_AF-A0A6H1U9F9-F1
#
_entry.id   AF-A0A6H1U9F9-F1
#
_cell.length_a   1.000
_cell.length_b   1.000
_cell.length_c   1.000
_cell.angle_alpha   90.00
_cell.angle_beta   90.00
_cell.angle_gamma   90.00
#
_symmetry.space_group_name_H-M   'P 1'
#
loop_
_entity.id
_entity.type
_entity.pdbx_description
1 polymer ?
#
loop_
_entity_poly.entity_id
_entity_poly.type
_entity_poly.pdbx_seq_one_letter_code
_entity_poly.pdbx_strand_id
1 'polypeptide(L)'
;MFELNSTLAADSVLLGTLPLCQVRLSRDSQFPWLLLVPMRKDISEIHQLEDTDQQQLIHESCTIAALMEQHVHPDKINVAAIGNMVAQLHLHHVARYHNDPCWPKPIWGQLPPLPYPIEDLKEITKLWQQRLNQLVEFEQA
;
A
#
# COMPACT_ATOMS: atom_id res chain seq x y z
N MET A 1 -8.92 -15.81 -12.78
CA MET A 1 -8.97 -14.34 -12.90
C MET A 1 -8.72 -13.75 -11.52
N PHE A 2 -7.91 -12.70 -11.43
CA PHE A 2 -7.72 -11.95 -10.19
C PHE A 2 -9.02 -11.25 -9.78
N GLU A 3 -9.34 -11.27 -8.49
CA GLU A 3 -10.43 -10.51 -7.88
C GLU A 3 -9.94 -9.98 -6.53
N LEU A 4 -10.17 -8.71 -6.26
CA LEU A 4 -9.74 -8.10 -5.01
C LEU A 4 -10.64 -8.57 -3.87
N ASN A 5 -10.03 -8.95 -2.74
CA ASN A 5 -10.74 -9.30 -1.52
C ASN A 5 -11.62 -8.14 -1.04
N SER A 6 -12.84 -8.44 -0.58
CA SER A 6 -13.84 -7.45 -0.17
C SER A 6 -13.40 -6.59 1.01
N THR A 7 -12.63 -7.13 1.96
CA THR A 7 -12.06 -6.36 3.08
C THR A 7 -11.00 -5.38 2.57
N LEU A 8 -10.08 -5.80 1.70
CA LEU A 8 -9.14 -4.86 1.08
C LEU A 8 -9.87 -3.77 0.29
N ALA A 9 -10.93 -4.12 -0.44
CA ALA A 9 -11.75 -3.13 -1.16
C ALA A 9 -12.43 -2.13 -0.21
N ALA A 10 -12.95 -2.60 0.93
CA ALA A 10 -13.63 -1.79 1.95
C ALA A 10 -12.66 -0.91 2.76
N ASP A 11 -11.41 -1.34 2.93
CA ASP A 11 -10.42 -0.65 3.79
C ASP A 11 -9.42 0.18 2.97
N SER A 12 -9.48 0.15 1.64
CA SER A 12 -8.57 0.95 0.79
C SER A 12 -9.20 1.48 -0.50
N VAL A 13 -8.66 2.60 -1.00
CA VAL A 13 -9.02 3.22 -2.28
C VAL A 13 -8.03 2.80 -3.35
N LEU A 14 -8.51 2.39 -4.53
CA LEU A 14 -7.64 2.12 -5.68
C LEU A 14 -7.05 3.43 -6.20
N LEU A 15 -5.73 3.51 -6.35
CA LEU A 15 -5.06 4.67 -6.96
C LEU A 15 -4.78 4.41 -8.44
N GLY A 16 -4.41 3.17 -8.78
CA GLY A 16 -4.03 2.72 -10.11
C GLY A 16 -3.30 1.39 -10.05
N THR A 17 -2.60 1.04 -11.11
CA THR A 17 -1.88 -0.22 -11.28
C THR A 17 -0.44 0.02 -11.72
N LEU A 18 0.45 -0.82 -11.20
CA LEU A 18 1.78 -1.10 -11.74
C LEU A 18 1.71 -2.41 -12.56
N PRO A 19 2.78 -2.83 -13.25
CA PRO A 19 2.75 -4.04 -14.09
C PRO A 19 2.23 -5.30 -13.38
N LEU A 20 2.56 -5.48 -12.09
CA LEU A 20 2.09 -6.60 -11.28
C LEU A 20 0.99 -6.19 -10.30
N CYS A 21 1.12 -5.07 -9.59
CA CYS A 21 0.27 -4.76 -8.44
C CYS A 21 -0.79 -3.69 -8.70
N GLN A 22 -1.96 -3.83 -8.07
CA GLN A 22 -2.74 -2.64 -7.72
C GLN A 22 -2.01 -1.83 -6.65
N VAL A 23 -1.96 -0.52 -6.82
CA VAL A 23 -1.51 0.43 -5.79
C VAL A 23 -2.75 1.01 -5.11
N ARG A 24 -2.85 0.84 -3.79
CA ARG A 24 -4.05 1.22 -3.03
C ARG A 24 -3.67 2.09 -1.84
N LEU A 25 -4.50 3.09 -1.53
CA LEU A 25 -4.37 3.92 -0.35
C LEU A 25 -5.20 3.33 0.80
N SER A 26 -4.58 3.05 1.95
CA SER A 26 -5.31 2.67 3.16
C SER A 26 -6.27 3.80 3.59
N ARG A 27 -7.46 3.45 4.07
CA ARG A 27 -8.42 4.42 4.63
C ARG A 27 -8.08 4.86 6.06
N ASP A 28 -7.04 4.29 6.68
CA ASP A 28 -6.55 4.74 7.98
C ASP A 28 -5.69 6.00 7.85
N SER A 29 -6.26 7.13 8.25
CA SER A 29 -5.68 8.47 8.12
C SER A 29 -4.53 8.76 9.09
N GLN A 30 -4.29 7.89 10.06
CA GLN A 30 -3.23 8.09 11.07
C GLN A 30 -1.82 8.01 10.48
N PHE A 31 -1.66 7.35 9.32
CA PHE A 31 -0.36 7.13 8.68
C PHE A 31 -0.48 7.29 7.16
N PRO A 32 0.52 7.87 6.48
CA PRO A 32 0.63 7.73 5.03
C PRO A 32 0.94 6.27 4.70
N TRP A 33 -0.05 5.57 4.14
CA TRP A 33 -0.03 4.11 4.02
C TRP A 33 -0.55 3.64 2.66
N LEU A 34 0.36 3.08 1.86
CA LEU A 34 0.04 2.44 0.59
C LEU A 34 0.10 0.91 0.71
N LEU A 35 -0.69 0.23 -0.12
CA LEU A 35 -0.70 -1.22 -0.27
C LEU A 35 -0.37 -1.57 -1.71
N LEU A 36 0.48 -2.58 -1.90
CA LEU A 36 0.62 -3.30 -3.16
C LEU A 36 -0.17 -4.60 -3.08
N VAL A 37 -1.04 -4.86 -4.06
CA VAL A 37 -1.78 -6.12 -4.17
C VAL A 37 -1.45 -6.76 -5.53
N PRO A 38 -0.60 -7.81 -5.57
CA PRO A 38 -0.29 -8.51 -6.82
C PRO A 38 -1.55 -9.01 -7.51
N MET A 39 -1.69 -8.70 -8.80
CA MET A 39 -2.83 -9.09 -9.63
C MET A 39 -2.69 -10.55 -10.09
N ARG A 40 -2.60 -11.47 -9.13
CA ARG A 40 -2.52 -12.92 -9.33
C ARG A 40 -3.60 -13.61 -8.50
N LYS A 41 -4.17 -14.67 -9.07
CA LYS A 41 -5.27 -15.42 -8.43
C LYS A 41 -4.69 -16.39 -7.40
N ASP A 42 -5.38 -16.57 -6.27
CA ASP A 42 -5.11 -17.61 -5.27
C ASP A 42 -3.69 -17.56 -4.66
N ILE A 43 -3.11 -16.36 -4.57
CA ILE A 43 -1.81 -16.11 -3.92
C ILE A 43 -2.03 -15.54 -2.52
N SER A 44 -1.39 -16.17 -1.55
CA SER A 44 -1.41 -15.77 -0.14
C SER A 44 -0.03 -15.39 0.41
N GLU A 45 1.02 -15.94 -0.17
CA GLU A 45 2.41 -15.72 0.27
C GLU A 45 3.29 -15.32 -0.90
N ILE A 46 4.32 -14.51 -0.65
CA ILE A 46 5.25 -14.05 -1.70
C ILE A 46 5.89 -15.23 -2.42
N HIS A 47 6.28 -16.28 -1.69
CA HIS A 47 6.93 -17.47 -2.26
C HIS A 47 6.02 -18.34 -3.15
N GLN A 48 4.72 -18.02 -3.24
CA GLN A 48 3.77 -18.69 -4.13
C GLN A 48 3.70 -18.01 -5.50
N LEU A 49 4.24 -16.79 -5.63
CA LEU A 49 4.40 -16.11 -6.91
C LEU A 49 5.46 -16.83 -7.76
N GLU A 50 5.34 -16.73 -9.08
CA GLU A 50 6.43 -17.12 -9.98
C GLU A 50 7.68 -16.27 -9.70
N ASP A 51 8.88 -16.80 -9.95
CA ASP A 51 10.14 -16.11 -9.63
C ASP A 51 10.23 -14.71 -10.26
N THR A 52 9.70 -14.55 -11.48
CA THR A 52 9.59 -13.26 -12.18
C THR A 52 8.68 -12.28 -11.46
N ASP A 53 7.53 -12.75 -10.95
CA ASP A 53 6.59 -11.95 -10.18
C ASP A 53 7.14 -11.60 -8.79
N GLN A 54 7.93 -12.48 -8.16
CA GLN A 54 8.61 -12.16 -6.90
C GLN A 54 9.60 -11.00 -7.10
N GLN A 55 10.40 -11.06 -8.17
CA GLN A 55 11.34 -9.99 -8.52
C GLN A 55 10.61 -8.69 -8.86
N GLN A 56 9.52 -8.77 -9.64
CA GLN A 56 8.70 -7.62 -9.98
C GLN A 56 8.04 -7.00 -8.73
N LEU A 57 7.53 -7.81 -7.80
CA LEU A 57 6.97 -7.33 -6.53
C LEU A 57 8.01 -6.56 -5.71
N ILE A 58 9.24 -7.07 -5.62
CA ILE A 58 10.32 -6.37 -4.91
C ILE A 58 10.70 -5.08 -5.63
N HIS A 59 10.75 -5.08 -6.96
CA HIS A 59 11.00 -3.86 -7.74
C HIS A 59 9.93 -2.79 -7.47
N GLU A 60 8.65 -3.14 -7.62
CA GLU A 60 7.52 -2.24 -7.36
C GLU A 60 7.49 -1.76 -5.91
N SER A 61 7.78 -2.66 -4.95
CA SER A 61 7.86 -2.34 -3.52
C SER A 61 8.92 -1.28 -3.24
N CYS A 62 10.13 -1.44 -3.80
CA CYS A 62 11.21 -0.47 -3.66
C CYS A 62 10.85 0.87 -4.32
N THR A 63 10.23 0.84 -5.50
CA THR A 63 9.78 2.05 -6.22
C THR A 63 8.75 2.84 -5.40
N ILE A 64 7.76 2.17 -4.82
CA ILE A 64 6.77 2.82 -3.93
C ILE A 64 7.43 3.38 -2.67
N ALA A 65 8.30 2.61 -2.02
CA ALA A 65 8.98 3.07 -0.80
C ALA A 65 9.82 4.33 -1.07
N ALA A 66 10.59 4.36 -2.17
CA ALA A 66 11.39 5.52 -2.56
C ALA A 66 10.52 6.75 -2.91
N LEU A 67 9.40 6.54 -3.62
CA LEU A 67 8.44 7.59 -3.92
C LEU A 67 7.82 8.18 -2.64
N MET A 68 7.45 7.33 -1.68
CA MET A 68 6.94 7.79 -0.39
C MET A 68 8.01 8.59 0.35
N GLU A 69 9.26 8.12 0.39
CA GLU A 69 10.37 8.83 1.03
C GLU A 69 10.58 10.22 0.43
N GLN A 70 10.53 10.34 -0.89
CA GLN A 70 10.68 11.60 -1.61
C GLN A 70 9.55 12.60 -1.31
N HIS A 71 8.32 12.13 -1.10
CA HIS A 71 7.15 13.02 -1.04
C HIS A 71 6.60 13.29 0.36
N VAL A 72 6.85 12.41 1.33
CA VAL A 72 6.38 12.60 2.70
C VAL A 72 7.50 12.63 3.72
N HIS A 73 8.76 12.41 3.32
CA HIS A 73 9.96 12.56 4.17
C HIS A 73 9.82 11.88 5.55
N PRO A 74 9.50 10.57 5.60
CA PRO A 74 9.38 9.86 6.86
C PRO A 74 10.75 9.66 7.52
N ASP A 75 10.75 9.52 8.85
CA ASP A 75 11.92 9.04 9.58
C ASP A 75 12.24 7.58 9.23
N LYS A 76 11.21 6.78 8.87
CA LYS A 76 11.37 5.38 8.46
C LYS A 76 10.22 4.88 7.59
N ILE A 77 10.49 4.05 6.59
CA ILE A 77 9.47 3.20 5.94
C ILE A 77 9.39 1.84 6.64
N ASN A 78 8.18 1.38 6.96
CA ASN A 78 7.90 -0.01 7.35
C ASN A 78 7.27 -0.74 6.15
N VAL A 79 7.82 -1.91 5.81
CA VAL A 79 7.28 -2.80 4.78
C VAL A 79 6.98 -4.15 5.40
N ALA A 80 5.78 -4.69 5.15
CA ALA A 80 5.42 -6.01 5.65
C ALA A 80 4.39 -6.70 4.76
N ALA A 81 4.58 -8.00 4.52
CA ALA A 81 3.52 -8.90 4.09
C ALA A 81 3.01 -9.59 5.36
N ILE A 82 1.81 -9.20 5.78
CA ILE A 82 1.05 -9.92 6.79
C ILE A 82 -0.15 -10.54 6.04
N GLY A 83 -1.23 -10.90 6.71
CA GLY A 83 -2.36 -11.55 6.05
C GLY A 83 -3.12 -12.55 6.92
N ASN A 84 -2.87 -12.58 8.23
CA ASN A 84 -3.53 -13.51 9.16
C ASN A 84 -5.07 -13.49 9.05
N MET A 85 -5.66 -12.32 8.78
CA MET A 85 -7.12 -12.15 8.62
C MET A 85 -7.55 -12.13 7.14
N VAL A 86 -6.76 -11.51 6.27
CA VAL A 86 -7.03 -11.45 4.83
C VAL A 86 -5.92 -12.19 4.12
N ALA A 87 -6.24 -13.41 3.68
CA ALA A 87 -5.26 -14.32 3.09
C ALA A 87 -4.75 -13.88 1.71
N GLN A 88 -5.47 -13.03 0.97
CA GLN A 88 -4.97 -12.55 -0.32
C GLN A 88 -3.69 -11.73 -0.11
N LEU A 89 -2.62 -12.10 -0.82
CA LEU A 89 -1.32 -11.45 -0.69
C LEU A 89 -1.44 -9.94 -0.93
N HIS A 90 -0.95 -9.18 0.03
CA HIS A 90 -0.81 -7.73 -0.06
C HIS A 90 0.42 -7.30 0.76
N LEU A 91 1.12 -6.29 0.26
CA LEU A 91 2.31 -5.75 0.88
C LEU A 91 2.02 -4.34 1.38
N HIS A 92 2.26 -4.10 2.67
CA HIS A 92 2.06 -2.80 3.30
C HIS A 92 3.30 -1.93 3.15
N HIS A 93 3.12 -0.65 2.83
CA HIS A 93 4.15 0.40 2.84
C HIS A 93 3.67 1.56 3.70
N VAL A 94 4.31 1.76 4.85
CA VAL A 94 3.89 2.75 5.86
C VAL A 94 5.02 3.73 6.12
N ALA A 95 4.74 5.03 5.92
CA ALA A 95 5.60 6.12 6.35
C ALA A 95 5.45 6.33 7.87
N ARG A 96 6.58 6.25 8.59
CA ARG A 96 6.66 6.38 10.05
C ARG A 96 7.44 7.62 10.46
N TYR A 97 7.07 8.17 11.60
CA TYR A 97 7.70 9.37 12.18
C TYR A 97 7.93 9.17 13.68
N HIS A 98 8.97 9.78 14.24
CA HIS A 98 9.25 9.73 15.68
C HIS A 98 8.11 10.24 16.56
N ASN A 99 7.25 11.11 16.01
CA ASN A 99 6.08 11.67 16.68
C ASN A 99 4.75 11.00 16.26
N ASP A 100 4.79 9.92 15.47
CA ASP A 100 3.57 9.21 15.11
C ASP A 100 2.97 8.46 16.32
N PRO A 101 1.65 8.22 16.37
CA PRO A 101 0.97 7.65 17.54
C PRO A 101 1.48 6.29 18.01
N CYS A 102 2.20 5.56 17.16
CA CYS A 102 2.65 4.20 17.43
C CYS A 102 4.17 4.09 17.59
N TRP A 103 4.96 5.14 17.38
CA TRP A 103 6.42 5.05 17.44
C TRP A 103 6.93 4.64 18.84
N PRO A 104 7.91 3.71 18.97
CA PRO A 104 8.63 2.95 17.92
C PRO A 104 8.02 1.56 17.62
N LYS A 105 6.79 1.29 18.06
CA LYS A 105 6.08 0.02 17.88
C LYS A 105 5.57 -0.13 16.43
N PRO A 106 5.27 -1.36 15.97
CA PRO A 106 4.50 -1.57 14.73
C PRO A 106 3.14 -0.86 14.80
N ILE A 107 2.57 -0.45 13.66
CA ILE A 107 1.23 0.15 13.63
C ILE A 107 0.11 -0.88 13.77
N TRP A 108 0.33 -2.12 13.33
CA TRP A 108 -0.70 -3.14 13.22
C TRP A 108 -1.25 -3.53 14.59
N GLY A 109 -2.55 -3.30 14.79
CA GLY A 109 -3.27 -3.68 16.02
C GLY A 109 -3.00 -2.81 17.25
N GLN A 110 -2.27 -1.69 17.12
CA GLN A 110 -2.05 -0.78 18.27
C GLN A 110 -3.23 0.17 18.50
N LEU A 111 -3.86 0.63 17.42
CA LEU A 111 -4.95 1.60 17.45
C LEU A 111 -6.08 1.14 16.53
N PRO A 112 -7.34 1.49 16.83
CA PRO A 112 -8.42 1.34 15.86
C PRO A 112 -8.13 2.23 14.63
N PRO A 113 -8.52 1.81 13.41
CA PRO A 113 -8.39 2.63 12.21
C PRO A 113 -9.18 3.94 12.35
N LEU A 114 -8.60 5.05 11.92
CA LEU A 114 -9.28 6.35 11.88
C LEU A 114 -9.61 6.70 10.43
N PRO A 115 -10.88 6.70 10.00
CA PRO A 115 -11.23 7.02 8.63
C PRO A 115 -10.90 8.48 8.29
N TYR A 116 -10.45 8.72 7.07
CA TYR A 116 -10.39 10.07 6.53
C TYR A 116 -11.79 10.71 6.51
N PRO A 117 -11.91 12.01 6.83
CA PRO A 117 -13.05 12.80 6.40
C PRO A 117 -13.24 12.68 4.88
N ILE A 118 -14.48 12.75 4.39
CA ILE A 118 -14.79 12.47 2.97
C ILE A 118 -14.03 13.40 2.02
N GLU A 119 -13.89 14.68 2.37
CA GLU A 119 -13.18 15.64 1.53
C GLU A 119 -11.68 15.36 1.53
N ASP A 120 -11.09 15.18 2.72
CA ASP A 120 -9.69 14.83 2.89
C ASP A 120 -9.32 13.56 2.11
N LEU A 121 -10.20 12.53 2.10
CA LEU A 121 -9.97 11.30 1.36
C LEU A 121 -9.85 11.54 -0.15
N LYS A 122 -10.68 12.42 -0.72
CA LYS A 122 -10.62 12.75 -2.15
C LYS A 122 -9.35 13.51 -2.47
N GLU A 123 -9.00 14.50 -1.64
CA GLU A 123 -7.80 15.33 -1.84
C GLU A 123 -6.52 14.48 -1.75
N ILE A 124 -6.40 13.63 -0.73
CA ILE A 124 -5.23 12.78 -0.55
C ILE A 124 -5.14 11.71 -1.64
N THR A 125 -6.26 11.18 -2.11
CA THR A 125 -6.31 10.24 -3.25
C THR A 125 -5.75 10.91 -4.50
N LYS A 126 -6.24 12.10 -4.84
CA LYS A 126 -5.77 12.87 -6.00
C LYS A 126 -4.29 13.21 -5.88
N LEU A 127 -3.84 13.62 -4.69
CA LEU A 127 -2.44 13.94 -4.43
C LEU A 127 -1.54 12.72 -4.64
N TRP A 128 -1.93 11.54 -4.15
CA TRP A 128 -1.18 10.31 -4.40
C TRP A 128 -1.17 9.91 -5.86
N GLN A 129 -2.29 10.00 -6.57
CA GLN A 129 -2.34 9.73 -8.01
C GLN A 129 -1.39 10.66 -8.78
N GLN A 130 -1.37 11.95 -8.47
CA GLN A 130 -0.42 12.91 -9.08
C GLN A 130 1.04 12.53 -8.81
N ARG A 131 1.36 12.05 -7.62
CA ARG A 131 2.72 11.57 -7.27
C ARG A 131 3.06 10.31 -8.06
N LEU A 132 2.16 9.33 -8.10
CA LEU A 132 2.34 8.06 -8.78
C LEU A 132 2.45 8.21 -10.31
N ASN A 133 1.79 9.19 -10.91
CA ASN A 133 1.91 9.48 -12.35
C ASN A 133 3.32 9.91 -12.79
N GLN A 134 4.25 10.15 -11.86
CA GLN A 134 5.67 10.35 -12.18
C GLN A 134 6.39 9.03 -12.49
N LEU A 135 5.82 7.89 -12.12
CA LEU A 135 6.33 6.57 -12.43
C LEU A 135 5.92 6.17 -13.84
N VAL A 136 6.89 5.75 -14.65
CA VAL A 136 6.66 5.42 -16.08
C VAL A 136 5.68 4.27 -16.27
N GLU A 137 5.66 3.31 -15.35
CA GLU A 137 4.87 2.08 -15.46
C GLU A 137 3.53 2.16 -14.70
N PHE A 138 3.17 3.31 -14.15
CA PHE A 138 1.93 3.48 -13.41
C PHE A 138 0.77 3.88 -14.32
N GLU A 139 -0.31 3.11 -14.26
CA GLU A 139 -1.58 3.40 -14.92
C GLU A 139 -2.60 3.83 -13.88
N GLN A 140 -3.04 5.09 -13.93
CA GLN A 140 -4.01 5.62 -12.98
C GLN A 140 -5.39 4.96 -13.20
N ALA A 141 -6.10 4.69 -12.09
CA ALA A 141 -7.49 4.21 -12.10
C ALA A 141 -8.51 5.31 -12.43
#